data_AF-A0A359M0V2-F1
#
_entry.id   AF-A0A359M0V2-F1
#
_cell.length_a   1.000
_cell.length_b   1.000
_cell.length_c   1.000
_cell.angle_alpha   90.00
_cell.angle_beta   90.00
_cell.angle_gamma   90.00
#
_symmetry.space_group_name_H-M   'P 1'
#
loop_
_entity.id
_entity.type
_entity.pdbx_description
1 polymer ?
#
loop_
_entity_poly.entity_id
_entity_poly.type
_entity_poly.pdbx_seq_one_letter_code
_entity_poly.pdbx_strand_id
1 'polypeptide(L)'
;MRAVNEHSKCGRCNICPAYFNITSAVDALGLPSEKLCPRDAIARKPIGKQDPEDPSNNFYEYLIDEEKCDGCGRCVMKCKEPLGLGSIVLRVRYDKCVDCNRCAISTVCPKDALEQIALPEALEPRLAHRTE
;
A
#
# COMPACT_ATOMS: atom_id res chain seq x y z
N MET A 1 8.39 6.95 -1.92
CA MET A 1 6.99 6.48 -1.72
C MET A 1 7.01 5.16 -0.98
N ARG A 2 6.03 4.91 -0.11
CA ARG A 2 5.80 3.60 0.52
C ARG A 2 4.30 3.28 0.49
N ALA A 3 3.96 2.00 0.45
CA ALA A 3 2.58 1.58 0.68
C ALA A 3 2.23 1.76 2.16
N VAL A 4 0.99 2.13 2.44
CA VAL A 4 0.44 2.26 3.79
C VAL A 4 -0.93 1.59 3.79
N ASN A 5 -1.20 0.76 4.80
CA ASN A 5 -2.52 0.17 4.99
C ASN A 5 -3.35 1.04 5.95
N GLU A 6 -4.45 1.59 5.47
CA GLU A 6 -5.45 2.27 6.28
C GLU A 6 -6.32 1.20 6.98
N HIS A 7 -5.85 0.73 8.14
CA HIS A 7 -6.48 -0.39 8.88
C HIS A 7 -7.95 -0.19 9.23
N SER A 8 -8.43 1.07 9.33
CA SER A 8 -9.84 1.40 9.52
C SER A 8 -10.72 1.09 8.30
N LYS A 9 -10.14 0.99 7.11
CA LYS A 9 -10.82 0.63 5.85
C LYS A 9 -10.50 -0.79 5.39
N CYS A 10 -9.61 -1.50 6.10
CA CYS A 10 -9.15 -2.81 5.70
C CYS A 10 -10.16 -3.90 6.09
N GLY A 11 -10.55 -4.73 5.12
CA GLY A 11 -11.49 -5.83 5.31
C GLY A 11 -10.91 -7.05 6.04
N ARG A 12 -9.60 -7.05 6.38
CA ARG A 12 -8.91 -8.13 7.11
C ARG A 12 -9.11 -9.52 6.51
N CYS A 13 -9.19 -9.57 5.17
CA CYS A 13 -9.58 -10.73 4.39
C CYS A 13 -8.71 -11.97 4.67
N ASN A 14 -9.30 -13.18 4.67
CA ASN A 14 -8.52 -14.42 4.62
C ASN A 14 -7.68 -14.48 3.33
N ILE A 15 -8.32 -14.29 2.18
CA ILE A 15 -7.64 -14.16 0.88
C ILE A 15 -7.62 -12.69 0.49
N CYS A 16 -6.51 -12.00 0.76
CA CYS A 16 -6.34 -10.60 0.38
C CYS A 16 -5.72 -10.48 -1.01
N PRO A 17 -6.37 -9.81 -2.00
CA PRO A 17 -5.83 -9.65 -3.34
C PRO A 17 -4.59 -8.74 -3.38
N ALA A 18 -4.35 -7.96 -2.32
CA ALA A 18 -3.16 -7.12 -2.21
C ALA A 18 -1.95 -7.84 -1.60
N TYR A 19 -2.17 -9.00 -0.99
CA TYR A 19 -1.12 -9.86 -0.42
C TYR A 19 -0.81 -11.04 -1.34
N PHE A 20 -1.83 -11.71 -1.85
CA PHE A 20 -1.72 -12.87 -2.72
C PHE A 20 -1.79 -12.50 -4.21
N ASN A 21 -1.05 -13.24 -5.04
CA ASN A 21 -1.38 -13.35 -6.45
C ASN A 21 -2.57 -14.30 -6.61
N ILE A 22 -3.78 -13.75 -6.60
CA ILE A 22 -5.04 -14.54 -6.58
C ILE A 22 -5.28 -15.38 -7.84
N THR A 23 -4.48 -15.22 -8.89
CA THR A 23 -4.55 -16.06 -10.10
C THR A 23 -3.52 -17.19 -10.08
N SER A 24 -2.72 -17.32 -9.01
CA SER A 24 -1.79 -18.44 -8.83
C SER A 24 -2.53 -19.72 -8.45
N ALA A 25 -1.84 -20.86 -8.56
CA ALA A 25 -2.34 -22.12 -8.04
C ALA A 25 -2.58 -22.02 -6.52
N VAL A 26 -3.53 -22.80 -6.01
CA VAL A 26 -3.81 -22.86 -4.57
C VAL A 26 -3.03 -23.97 -3.89
N ASP A 27 -2.71 -23.79 -2.61
CA ASP A 27 -2.10 -24.81 -1.76
C ASP A 27 -3.14 -25.78 -1.16
N ALA A 28 -2.69 -26.69 -0.29
CA ALA A 28 -3.54 -27.67 0.39
C ALA A 28 -4.62 -27.03 1.30
N LEU A 29 -4.46 -25.76 1.68
CA LEU A 29 -5.40 -24.99 2.49
C LEU A 29 -6.33 -24.12 1.63
N GLY A 30 -6.23 -24.24 0.30
CA GLY A 30 -7.01 -23.43 -0.64
C GLY A 30 -6.55 -21.98 -0.76
N LEU A 31 -5.37 -21.63 -0.24
CA LEU A 31 -4.81 -20.28 -0.34
C LEU A 31 -3.97 -20.14 -1.61
N PRO A 32 -3.98 -18.97 -2.29
CA PRO A 32 -3.07 -18.76 -3.42
C PRO A 32 -1.61 -18.91 -2.98
N SER A 33 -0.82 -19.63 -3.77
CA SER A 33 0.54 -20.06 -3.44
C SER A 33 1.60 -18.96 -3.58
N GLU A 34 1.28 -17.88 -4.29
CA GLU A 34 2.23 -16.80 -4.56
C GLU A 34 1.86 -15.48 -3.86
N LYS A 35 2.88 -14.74 -3.41
CA LYS A 35 2.72 -13.38 -2.90
C LYS A 35 2.73 -12.37 -4.06
N LEU A 36 1.87 -11.36 -3.98
CA LEU A 36 1.80 -10.28 -4.98
C LEU A 36 3.00 -9.33 -4.88
N CYS A 37 3.46 -9.05 -3.66
CA CYS A 37 4.54 -8.10 -3.43
C CYS A 37 5.90 -8.73 -3.77
N PRO A 38 6.63 -8.23 -4.78
CA PRO A 38 7.92 -8.80 -5.18
C PRO A 38 9.02 -8.59 -4.14
N ARG A 39 8.81 -7.67 -3.19
CA ARG A 39 9.73 -7.37 -2.08
C ARG A 39 9.41 -8.16 -0.82
N ASP A 40 8.33 -8.94 -0.82
CA ASP A 40 7.75 -9.55 0.37
C ASP A 40 7.62 -8.57 1.55
N ALA A 41 7.12 -7.37 1.22
CA ALA A 41 7.05 -6.24 2.14
C ALA A 41 5.71 -6.17 2.90
N ILE A 42 4.90 -7.22 2.87
CA ILE A 42 3.62 -7.26 3.57
C ILE A 42 3.65 -8.46 4.51
N ALA A 43 3.52 -8.23 5.80
CA ALA A 43 3.32 -9.27 6.78
C ALA A 43 1.83 -9.54 6.97
N ARG A 44 1.45 -10.81 7.03
CA ARG A 44 0.08 -11.27 7.31
C ARG A 44 0.05 -11.91 8.70
N LYS A 45 -0.69 -11.32 9.62
CA LYS A 45 -0.79 -11.80 11.01
C LYS A 45 -2.23 -12.21 11.34
N PRO A 46 -2.49 -13.43 11.82
CA PRO A 46 -3.82 -13.81 12.28
C PRO A 46 -4.24 -12.91 13.45
N ILE A 47 -5.50 -12.53 13.48
CA ILE A 47 -6.09 -11.71 14.55
C ILE A 47 -7.44 -12.29 14.98
N GLY A 48 -7.81 -12.06 16.23
CA GLY A 48 -9.05 -12.60 16.81
C GLY A 48 -8.99 -14.10 17.09
N LYS A 49 -10.16 -14.68 17.36
CA LYS A 49 -10.30 -16.12 17.59
C LYS A 49 -10.18 -16.86 16.26
N GLN A 50 -9.34 -17.89 16.23
CA GLN A 50 -9.22 -18.76 15.06
C GLN A 50 -10.34 -19.80 15.07
N ASP A 51 -10.97 -19.97 13.91
CA ASP A 51 -11.95 -21.02 13.62
C ASP A 51 -11.22 -22.21 12.98
N PRO A 52 -11.06 -23.33 13.70
CA PRO A 52 -10.41 -24.53 13.16
C PRO A 52 -11.34 -25.33 12.23
N GLU A 53 -12.65 -25.13 12.29
CA GLU A 53 -13.63 -25.87 11.49
C GLU A 53 -13.86 -25.19 10.14
N ASP A 54 -13.81 -23.85 10.11
CA ASP A 54 -13.80 -23.06 8.88
C ASP A 54 -12.58 -22.11 8.83
N PRO A 55 -11.43 -22.57 8.27
CA PRO A 55 -10.24 -21.73 8.12
C PRO A 55 -10.47 -20.46 7.30
N SER A 56 -11.51 -20.42 6.44
CA SER A 56 -11.84 -19.25 5.63
C SER A 56 -12.51 -18.14 6.42
N ASN A 57 -13.07 -18.47 7.59
CA ASN A 57 -13.69 -17.53 8.52
C ASN A 57 -12.67 -16.82 9.45
N ASN A 58 -11.38 -16.89 9.12
CA ASN A 58 -10.31 -16.26 9.89
C ASN A 58 -9.92 -14.88 9.35
N PHE A 59 -9.59 -13.98 10.27
CA PHE A 59 -9.21 -12.60 9.95
C PHE A 59 -7.72 -12.38 10.10
N TYR A 60 -7.19 -11.52 9.24
CA TYR A 60 -5.76 -11.23 9.19
C TYR A 60 -5.47 -9.74 9.10
N GLU A 61 -4.50 -9.30 9.88
CA GLU A 61 -3.91 -7.98 9.76
C GLU A 61 -2.76 -8.00 8.76
N TYR A 62 -2.76 -7.00 7.87
CA TYR A 62 -1.75 -6.82 6.83
C TYR A 62 -0.90 -5.59 7.15
N LEU A 63 0.36 -5.82 7.54
CA LEU A 63 1.29 -4.77 7.95
C LEU A 63 2.33 -4.56 6.85
N ILE A 64 2.57 -3.31 6.47
CA ILE A 64 3.60 -2.97 5.49
C ILE A 64 4.94 -2.85 6.21
N ASP A 65 5.92 -3.64 5.79
CA ASP A 65 7.33 -3.48 6.16
C ASP A 65 7.96 -2.42 5.24
N GLU A 66 8.19 -1.23 5.81
CA GLU A 66 8.65 -0.06 5.07
C GLU A 66 10.10 -0.13 4.62
N GLU A 67 10.91 -0.93 5.30
CA GLU A 67 12.32 -1.13 4.94
C GLU A 67 12.43 -2.03 3.71
N LYS A 68 11.50 -2.97 3.54
CA LYS A 68 11.39 -3.80 2.32
C LYS A 68 10.64 -3.13 1.18
N CYS A 69 9.65 -2.31 1.50
CA CYS A 69 8.76 -1.69 0.52
C CYS A 69 9.52 -0.68 -0.34
N ASP A 70 9.53 -0.89 -1.65
CA ASP A 70 10.09 0.04 -2.64
C ASP A 70 9.07 1.04 -3.19
N GLY A 71 7.78 0.85 -2.86
CA GLY A 71 6.69 1.67 -3.37
C GLY A 71 6.20 1.30 -4.77
N CYS A 72 6.43 0.07 -5.26
CA CYS A 72 6.00 -0.37 -6.60
C CYS A 72 4.48 -0.33 -6.86
N GLY A 73 3.64 -0.20 -5.82
CA GLY A 73 2.20 0.05 -5.96
C GLY A 73 1.34 -1.15 -6.38
N ARG A 74 1.89 -2.35 -6.61
CA ARG A 74 1.11 -3.53 -7.01
C ARG A 74 -0.02 -3.86 -6.01
N CYS A 75 0.28 -3.82 -4.72
CA CYS A 75 -0.71 -4.04 -3.65
C CYS A 75 -1.82 -2.97 -3.65
N VAL A 76 -1.49 -1.71 -3.95
CA VAL A 76 -2.46 -0.61 -4.10
C VAL A 76 -3.39 -0.86 -5.27
N MET A 77 -2.86 -1.37 -6.38
CA MET A 77 -3.67 -1.67 -7.57
C MET A 77 -4.64 -2.83 -7.35
N LYS A 78 -4.26 -3.83 -6.54
CA LYS A 78 -5.10 -5.00 -6.27
C LYS A 78 -6.01 -4.85 -5.05
N CYS A 79 -5.71 -3.93 -4.13
CA CYS A 79 -6.62 -3.56 -3.05
C CYS A 79 -7.73 -2.61 -3.55
N LYS A 80 -8.41 -2.91 -4.66
CA LYS A 80 -9.48 -2.07 -5.21
C LYS A 80 -10.74 -2.91 -5.44
N GLU A 81 -11.89 -2.24 -5.46
CA GLU A 81 -13.15 -2.88 -5.82
C GLU A 81 -13.05 -3.56 -7.20
N PRO A 82 -13.72 -4.70 -7.40
CA PRO A 82 -14.67 -5.34 -6.48
C PRO A 82 -14.03 -6.28 -5.44
N LEU A 83 -12.74 -6.62 -5.57
CA LEU A 83 -12.12 -7.65 -4.72
C LEU A 83 -11.46 -7.11 -3.45
N GLY A 84 -11.11 -5.82 -3.43
CA GLY A 84 -10.54 -5.13 -2.28
C GLY A 84 -11.32 -3.87 -1.94
N LEU A 85 -10.92 -3.21 -0.84
CA LEU A 85 -11.64 -2.07 -0.27
C LEU A 85 -10.90 -0.72 -0.38
N GLY A 86 -9.83 -0.62 -1.17
CA GLY A 86 -9.06 0.62 -1.29
C GLY A 86 -8.16 0.93 -0.09
N SER A 87 -8.01 0.01 0.87
CA SER A 87 -7.32 0.30 2.14
C SER A 87 -5.82 0.53 2.02
N ILE A 88 -5.15 -0.09 1.03
CA ILE A 88 -3.71 0.11 0.84
C ILE A 88 -3.49 1.21 -0.21
N VAL A 89 -2.77 2.26 0.18
CA VAL A 89 -2.47 3.44 -0.66
C VAL A 89 -0.97 3.71 -0.71
N LEU A 90 -0.49 4.39 -1.75
CA LEU A 90 0.88 4.90 -1.79
C LEU A 90 0.94 6.29 -1.15
N ARG A 91 1.90 6.50 -0.24
CA ARG A 91 2.16 7.80 0.38
C ARG A 91 3.62 8.23 0.21
N VAL A 92 3.84 9.54 0.14
CA VAL A 92 5.17 10.14 0.23
C VAL A 92 5.66 9.97 1.67
N ARG A 93 6.92 9.55 1.81
CA ARG A 93 7.59 9.36 3.10
C ARG A 93 8.72 10.34 3.20
N TYR A 94 8.40 11.51 3.76
CA TYR A 94 9.32 12.64 3.87
C TYR A 94 10.55 12.29 4.70
N ASP A 95 10.38 11.45 5.72
CA ASP A 95 11.45 10.88 6.55
C ASP A 95 12.45 9.99 5.79
N LYS A 96 12.07 9.52 4.60
CA LYS A 96 12.91 8.71 3.70
C LYS A 96 13.25 9.46 2.40
N CYS A 97 12.86 10.73 2.28
CA CYS A 97 13.17 11.56 1.13
C CYS A 97 14.67 11.89 1.12
N VAL A 98 15.25 11.95 -0.07
CA VAL A 98 16.66 12.32 -0.28
C VAL A 98 16.79 13.58 -1.14
N ASP A 99 15.71 14.37 -1.18
CA ASP A 99 15.61 15.66 -1.88
C ASP A 99 16.06 15.64 -3.35
N CYS A 100 15.80 14.52 -4.02
CA CYS A 100 16.23 14.34 -5.41
C CYS A 100 15.36 15.09 -6.43
N ASN A 101 14.21 15.62 -6.02
CA ASN A 101 13.20 16.28 -6.88
C ASN A 101 12.79 15.45 -8.13
N ARG A 102 12.80 14.10 -8.02
CA ARG A 102 12.52 13.16 -9.13
C ARG A 102 11.45 12.13 -8.77
N CYS A 103 10.44 12.53 -8.01
CA CYS A 103 9.34 11.65 -7.65
C CYS A 103 8.59 11.20 -8.90
N ALA A 104 8.62 9.90 -9.23
CA ALA A 104 7.95 9.37 -10.43
C ALA A 104 6.44 9.67 -10.49
N ILE A 105 5.78 9.78 -9.32
CA ILE A 105 4.34 10.10 -9.26
C ILE A 105 4.01 11.51 -9.74
N SER A 106 4.93 12.48 -9.66
CA SER A 106 4.65 13.86 -10.07
C SER A 106 4.54 14.01 -11.59
N THR A 107 4.98 13.02 -12.38
CA THR A 107 4.87 13.07 -13.85
C THR A 107 3.60 12.39 -14.37
N VAL A 108 2.87 11.66 -13.53
CA VAL A 108 1.72 10.82 -13.94
C VAL A 108 0.50 10.97 -13.03
N CYS A 109 0.54 11.82 -12.01
CA CYS A 109 -0.57 11.96 -11.06
C CYS A 109 -1.79 12.55 -11.77
N PRO A 110 -2.93 11.84 -11.85
CA PRO A 110 -4.11 12.35 -12.55
C PRO A 110 -4.84 13.48 -11.80
N LYS A 111 -4.37 13.83 -10.60
CA LYS A 111 -4.93 14.90 -9.75
C LYS A 111 -3.97 16.07 -9.58
N ASP A 112 -2.82 16.04 -10.27
CA ASP A 112 -1.76 17.05 -10.15
C ASP A 112 -1.37 17.33 -8.68
N ALA A 113 -1.43 16.30 -7.84
CA ALA A 113 -1.27 16.43 -6.38
C ALA A 113 0.18 16.65 -5.95
N LEU A 114 1.13 16.54 -6.87
CA LEU A 114 2.55 16.79 -6.64
C LEU A 114 3.11 17.59 -7.82
N GLU A 115 3.79 18.69 -7.51
CA GLU A 115 4.49 19.55 -8.45
C GLU A 115 6.00 19.50 -8.17
N GLN A 116 6.81 19.42 -9.24
CA GLN A 116 8.26 19.61 -9.16
C GLN A 116 8.57 21.07 -9.48
N ILE A 117 9.10 21.79 -8.50
CA ILE A 117 9.53 23.18 -8.68
C ILE A 117 11.05 23.30 -8.61
N ALA A 118 11.59 24.38 -9.16
CA ALA A 118 13.02 24.65 -9.12
C ALA A 118 13.47 24.96 -7.67
N LEU A 119 14.70 24.59 -7.31
CA LEU A 119 15.20 24.82 -5.95
C LEU A 119 15.16 26.31 -5.54
N PRO A 120 15.54 27.28 -6.39
CA PRO A 120 15.42 28.71 -6.03
C PRO A 120 13.99 29.08 -5.64
N GLU A 121 13.00 28.65 -6.41
CA GLU A 121 11.57 28.88 -6.15
C GLU A 121 11.10 28.18 -4.86
N ALA A 122 11.62 26.99 -4.56
CA ALA A 122 11.27 26.24 -3.35
C ALA A 122 11.80 26.90 -2.07
N LEU A 123 12.91 27.64 -2.19
CA LEU A 123 13.55 28.37 -1.10
C LEU A 123 13.01 29.78 -0.94
N GLU A 124 12.23 30.29 -1.90
CA GLU A 124 11.53 31.55 -1.72
C GLU A 124 10.54 31.40 -0.55
N PRO A 125 10.57 32.31 0.45
CA PRO A 125 9.60 32.30 1.52
C PRO A 125 8.23 32.54 0.89
N ARG A 126 7.48 31.47 0.61
CA ARG A 126 6.09 31.61 0.18
C ARG A 126 5.39 32.34 1.32
N LEU A 127 4.99 33.58 1.06
CA LEU A 127 4.01 34.29 1.87
C LEU A 127 2.85 33.32 2.03
N ALA A 128 2.73 32.75 3.22
CA ALA A 128 1.92 31.58 3.46
C ALA A 128 0.52 31.82 2.91
N HIS A 129 0.09 31.02 1.93
CA HIS A 129 -1.32 30.77 1.68
C HIS A 129 -1.88 30.01 2.89
N ARG A 130 -2.00 30.72 4.02
CA ARG A 130 -3.00 30.45 5.04
C ARG A 130 -4.28 31.06 4.50
N THR A 131 -5.00 30.30 3.72
CA THR A 131 -6.41 30.58 3.45
C THR A 131 -7.18 29.34 3.85
N GLU A 132 -7.77 29.48 5.04
CA GLU A 132 -9.01 28.87 5.57
C GLU A 132 -9.17 27.35 5.57
#